data_AF-A0A1N7GDY9-F1
#
_entry.id   AF-A0A1N7GDY9-F1
#
_cell.length_a   1.000
_cell.length_b   1.000
_cell.length_c   1.000
_cell.angle_alpha   90.00
_cell.angle_beta   90.00
_cell.angle_gamma   90.00
#
_symmetry.space_group_name_H-M   'P 1'
#
loop_
_entity.id
_entity.type
_entity.pdbx_description
1 polymer ?
#
loop_
_entity_poly.entity_id
_entity_poly.type
_entity_poly.pdbx_seq_one_letter_code
_entity_poly.pdbx_strand_id
1 'polypeptide(L)'
;MTWITASNMPIKAYQAGGITVQYWTYRYLKGDVQIRMTDITPDYGETFSVGQVLFTLYDSSGNSYGTHWCDKNWGVIGPWTQVGFVPGGKLIRLDVYQHFDVPINFTAEMRYDQSNAT
;
A
#
# COMPACT_ATOMS: atom_id res chain seq x y z
N MET A 1 -4.82 5.14 -21.07
CA MET A 1 -4.79 4.82 -19.63
C MET A 1 -5.11 3.35 -19.51
N THR A 2 -4.10 2.52 -19.26
CA THR A 2 -4.25 1.06 -19.21
C THR A 2 -4.42 0.65 -17.75
N TRP A 3 -5.49 -0.07 -17.45
CA TRP A 3 -5.84 -0.54 -16.12
C TRP A 3 -5.20 -1.92 -15.91
N ILE A 4 -4.27 -2.03 -14.96
CA ILE A 4 -3.70 -3.32 -14.59
C ILE A 4 -4.01 -3.53 -13.12
N THR A 5 -4.75 -4.60 -12.84
CA THR A 5 -4.95 -5.13 -11.50
C THR A 5 -3.62 -5.76 -11.06
N ALA A 6 -2.86 -5.07 -10.20
CA ALA A 6 -1.75 -5.71 -9.51
C ALA A 6 -2.33 -6.72 -8.50
N SER A 7 -2.35 -7.99 -8.88
CA SER A 7 -2.93 -9.09 -8.13
C SER A 7 -2.06 -9.52 -6.95
N ASN A 8 -2.68 -9.58 -5.76
CA ASN A 8 -2.31 -10.34 -4.57
C ASN A 8 -0.83 -10.32 -4.17
N MET A 9 -0.46 -9.37 -3.32
CA MET A 9 0.83 -9.40 -2.62
C MET A 9 0.62 -9.90 -1.18
N PRO A 10 0.89 -11.18 -0.89
CA PRO A 10 0.81 -11.67 0.49
C PRO A 10 1.97 -11.10 1.30
N ILE A 11 1.66 -10.38 2.37
CA ILE A 11 2.63 -9.89 3.35
C ILE A 11 2.38 -10.63 4.67
N LYS A 12 3.45 -11.22 5.22
CA LYS A 12 3.47 -11.77 6.58
C LYS A 12 3.95 -10.69 7.55
N ALA A 13 3.14 -10.38 8.55
CA ALA A 13 3.38 -9.37 9.57
C ALA A 13 3.82 -9.99 10.89
N TYR A 14 4.74 -9.38 11.64
CA TYR A 14 4.85 -9.60 13.10
C TYR A 14 5.59 -8.46 13.81
N GLN A 15 4.91 -7.74 14.71
CA GLN A 15 5.35 -7.34 16.06
C GLN A 15 4.24 -6.54 16.78
N ALA A 16 4.07 -6.73 18.09
CA ALA A 16 3.11 -5.99 18.90
C ALA A 16 3.59 -4.57 19.26
N GLY A 17 2.70 -3.57 19.23
CA GLY A 17 2.89 -2.31 19.98
C GLY A 17 3.17 -1.02 19.19
N GLY A 18 2.45 -0.75 18.09
CA GLY A 18 2.36 0.58 17.48
C GLY A 18 3.30 0.81 16.29
N ILE A 19 2.69 0.92 15.10
CA ILE A 19 3.29 1.25 13.79
C ILE A 19 4.59 0.49 13.49
N THR A 20 4.45 -0.71 12.94
CA THR A 20 5.58 -1.50 12.42
C THR A 20 5.76 -1.25 10.93
N VAL A 21 7.00 -1.01 10.48
CA VAL A 21 7.35 -1.04 9.03
C VAL A 21 7.28 -2.49 8.59
N GLN A 22 6.40 -2.83 7.65
CA GLN A 22 6.04 -4.23 7.43
C GLN A 22 6.42 -4.78 6.06
N TYR A 23 6.71 -3.93 5.08
CA TYR A 23 7.08 -4.37 3.75
C TYR A 23 7.68 -3.22 2.96
N TRP A 24 8.69 -3.52 2.14
CA TRP A 24 9.15 -2.60 1.11
C TRP A 24 9.40 -3.35 -0.19
N THR A 25 9.16 -2.67 -1.31
CA THR A 25 9.50 -3.17 -2.64
C THR A 25 9.80 -2.03 -3.57
N TYR A 26 10.72 -2.25 -4.51
CA TYR A 26 10.97 -1.31 -5.59
C TYR A 26 10.07 -1.60 -6.78
N ARG A 27 9.51 -0.55 -7.39
CA ARG A 27 8.80 -0.59 -8.67
C ARG A 27 9.07 0.68 -9.47
N TYR A 28 9.12 0.55 -10.80
CA TYR A 28 9.10 1.72 -11.66
C TYR A 28 7.70 2.32 -11.71
N LEU A 29 7.56 3.55 -11.23
CA LEU A 29 6.29 4.28 -11.14
C LEU A 29 6.38 5.62 -11.91
N LYS A 30 5.25 6.06 -12.44
CA LYS A 30 5.07 7.34 -13.12
C LYS A 30 3.64 7.83 -12.90
N GLY A 31 3.48 9.15 -12.84
CA GLY A 31 2.17 9.81 -12.74
C GLY A 31 1.51 9.62 -11.38
N ASP A 32 0.18 9.69 -11.38
CA ASP A 32 -0.62 9.45 -10.17
C ASP A 32 -0.50 7.99 -9.73
N VAL A 33 -0.19 7.80 -8.45
CA VAL A 33 -0.17 6.50 -7.80
C VAL A 33 -1.37 6.43 -6.87
N GLN A 34 -2.24 5.46 -7.09
CA GLN A 34 -3.43 5.27 -6.27
C GLN A 34 -3.51 3.81 -5.81
N ILE A 35 -3.96 3.62 -4.59
CA ILE A 35 -4.04 2.31 -3.93
C ILE A 35 -5.46 2.12 -3.39
N ARG A 36 -5.96 0.89 -3.41
CA ARG A 36 -7.12 0.48 -2.63
C ARG A 36 -6.83 -0.78 -1.86
N MET A 37 -7.31 -0.87 -0.63
CA MET A 37 -7.25 -2.10 0.15
C MET A 37 -8.44 -2.99 -0.18
N THR A 38 -8.19 -4.20 -0.65
CA THR A 38 -9.24 -5.16 -0.97
C THR A 38 -9.61 -5.99 0.25
N ASP A 39 -8.63 -6.35 1.08
CA ASP A 39 -8.86 -7.12 2.29
C ASP A 39 -7.82 -6.85 3.38
N ILE A 40 -8.23 -7.04 4.64
CA ILE A 40 -7.34 -7.10 5.80
C ILE A 40 -7.88 -8.21 6.69
N THR A 41 -7.02 -9.15 7.08
CA THR A 41 -7.32 -10.27 7.97
C THR A 41 -6.30 -10.27 9.12
N PRO A 42 -6.70 -10.00 10.37
CA PRO A 42 -5.83 -10.17 11.53
C PRO A 42 -5.52 -11.66 11.76
N ASP A 43 -4.37 -11.94 12.38
CA ASP A 43 -3.88 -13.31 12.62
C ASP A 43 -4.76 -14.15 13.59
N TYR A 44 -5.82 -13.55 14.15
CA TYR A 44 -6.81 -14.21 15.00
C TYR A 44 -8.20 -13.69 14.59
N GLY A 45 -9.22 -14.54 14.66
CA GLY A 45 -10.57 -14.35 14.09
C GLY A 45 -11.43 -13.21 14.66
N GLU A 46 -10.80 -12.11 15.06
CA GLU A 46 -11.46 -10.87 15.45
C GLU A 46 -11.83 -10.04 14.22
N THR A 47 -13.08 -9.59 14.19
CA THR A 47 -13.54 -8.57 13.26
C THR A 47 -13.14 -7.20 13.78
N PHE A 48 -12.46 -6.39 12.96
CA PHE A 48 -12.22 -4.98 13.27
C PHE A 48 -13.28 -4.09 12.62
N SER A 49 -13.58 -2.93 13.22
CA SER A 49 -14.48 -1.95 12.60
C SER A 49 -13.80 -1.21 11.44
N VAL A 50 -12.58 -0.72 11.67
CA VAL A 50 -11.75 -0.03 10.67
C VAL A 50 -10.28 -0.42 10.87
N GLY A 51 -9.62 -0.80 9.79
CA GLY A 51 -8.18 -1.05 9.72
C GLY A 51 -7.47 0.05 8.94
N GLN A 52 -6.26 0.42 9.36
CA GLN A 52 -5.48 1.46 8.67
C GLN A 52 -4.10 0.95 8.26
N VAL A 53 -3.73 1.25 7.02
CA VAL A 53 -2.42 0.94 6.43
C VAL A 53 -1.85 2.19 5.77
N LEU A 54 -0.63 2.55 6.13
CA LEU A 54 0.11 3.68 5.58
C LEU A 54 0.95 3.21 4.41
N PHE A 55 0.83 3.89 3.28
CA PHE A 55 1.68 3.71 2.12
C PHE A 55 2.55 4.93 1.94
N THR A 56 3.85 4.72 1.72
CA THR A 56 4.80 5.79 1.44
C THR A 56 5.63 5.47 0.20
N LEU A 57 6.02 6.51 -0.55
CA LEU A 57 6.73 6.41 -1.81
C LEU A 57 8.05 7.18 -1.69
N TYR A 58 9.19 6.49 -1.82
CA TYR A 58 10.51 7.11 -1.78
C TYR A 58 11.39 6.67 -2.97
N ASP A 59 12.25 7.54 -3.49
CA ASP A 59 13.34 7.09 -4.36
C ASP A 59 14.58 6.63 -3.56
N SER A 60 15.59 6.11 -4.25
CA SER A 60 16.86 5.68 -3.63
C SER A 60 17.65 6.83 -2.98
N SER A 61 17.33 8.08 -3.31
CA SER A 61 17.93 9.27 -2.72
C SER A 61 17.17 9.73 -1.47
N GLY A 62 16.05 9.09 -1.12
CA GLY A 62 15.22 9.42 0.03
C GLY A 62 14.17 10.51 -0.24
N ASN A 63 14.00 10.97 -1.47
CA ASN A 63 12.94 11.93 -1.78
C ASN A 63 11.59 11.25 -1.68
N SER A 64 10.65 11.87 -0.95
CA SER A 64 9.28 11.39 -0.84
C SER A 64 8.43 11.88 -2.02
N TYR A 65 7.58 11.00 -2.55
CA TYR A 65 6.63 11.29 -3.63
C TYR A 65 5.17 11.12 -3.19
N GLY A 66 4.94 10.79 -1.92
CA GLY A 66 3.61 10.59 -1.37
C GLY A 66 3.62 9.73 -0.11
N THR A 67 2.71 10.06 0.81
CA THR A 67 2.45 9.31 2.04
C THR A 67 0.96 9.40 2.34
N HIS A 68 0.27 8.28 2.48
CA HIS A 68 -1.16 8.28 2.74
C HIS A 68 -1.64 7.07 3.56
N TRP A 69 -2.46 7.32 4.57
CA TRP A 69 -3.21 6.29 5.30
C TRP A 69 -4.43 5.87 4.49
N CYS A 70 -4.52 4.61 4.14
CA CYS A 70 -5.74 4.04 3.61
C CYS A 70 -6.53 3.44 4.78
N ASP A 71 -7.83 3.69 4.81
CA ASP A 71 -8.75 3.06 5.74
C ASP A 71 -9.47 1.89 5.05
N LYS A 72 -9.79 0.85 5.81
CA LYS A 72 -10.50 -0.34 5.35
C LYS A 72 -11.52 -0.79 6.38
N ASN A 73 -12.78 -0.91 5.99
CA ASN A 73 -13.79 -1.59 6.79
C ASN A 73 -13.75 -3.10 6.53
N TRP A 74 -14.03 -3.91 7.55
CA TRP A 74 -14.10 -5.37 7.40
C TRP A 74 -15.12 -5.78 6.32
N GLY A 75 -14.76 -6.77 5.50
CA GLY A 75 -15.65 -7.33 4.48
C GLY A 75 -16.00 -6.42 3.28
N VAL A 76 -15.57 -5.16 3.27
CA VAL A 76 -15.87 -4.21 2.19
C VAL A 76 -14.59 -3.75 1.50
N ILE A 77 -14.47 -3.90 0.18
CA ILE A 77 -13.33 -3.37 -0.58
C ILE A 77 -13.28 -1.85 -0.42
N GLY A 78 -12.10 -1.33 -0.06
CA GLY A 78 -11.88 0.10 0.13
C GLY A 78 -11.91 0.89 -1.20
N PRO A 79 -12.14 2.21 -1.13
CA PRO A 79 -12.09 3.07 -2.31
C PRO A 79 -10.66 3.19 -2.85
N TRP A 80 -10.53 3.65 -4.09
CA TRP A 80 -9.24 4.08 -4.63
C TRP A 80 -8.82 5.41 -3.99
N THR A 81 -7.63 5.41 -3.41
CA THR A 81 -7.06 6.55 -2.69
C THR A 81 -5.77 6.98 -3.36
N GLN A 82 -5.59 8.28 -3.59
CA GLN A 82 -4.35 8.81 -4.14
C GLN A 82 -3.27 8.85 -3.06
N VAL A 83 -2.14 8.18 -3.34
CA VAL A 83 -1.00 8.11 -2.42
C VAL A 83 0.02 9.19 -2.76
N GLY A 84 0.22 9.47 -4.05
CA GLY A 84 1.24 10.42 -4.48
C GLY A 84 1.32 10.60 -5.99
N PHE A 85 2.30 11.38 -6.43
CA PHE A 85 2.59 11.63 -7.84
C PHE A 85 4.09 11.48 -8.11
N VAL A 86 4.45 10.65 -9.09
CA VAL A 86 5.85 10.38 -9.46
C VAL A 86 6.17 11.04 -10.80
N PRO A 87 6.97 12.11 -10.84
CA PRO A 87 7.36 12.75 -12.09
C PRO A 87 8.39 11.88 -12.84
N GLY A 88 8.14 11.66 -14.12
CA GLY A 88 9.19 11.25 -15.06
C GLY A 88 9.66 9.79 -15.02
N GLY A 89 8.91 8.85 -14.44
CA GLY A 89 9.24 7.42 -14.49
C GLY A 89 10.49 7.06 -13.69
N LYS A 90 10.31 6.68 -12.42
CA LYS A 90 11.43 6.44 -11.49
C LYS A 90 11.28 5.11 -10.78
N LEU A 91 12.41 4.52 -10.37
CA LEU A 91 12.41 3.41 -9.45
C LEU A 91 12.06 3.93 -8.05
N ILE A 92 10.87 3.57 -7.56
CA ILE A 92 10.32 4.01 -6.29
C ILE A 92 10.24 2.81 -5.35
N ARG A 93 10.75 2.99 -4.13
CA ARG A 93 10.49 2.14 -2.98
C ARG A 93 9.11 2.48 -2.41
N LEU A 94 8.21 1.51 -2.44
CA LEU A 94 6.94 1.55 -1.72
C LEU A 94 7.17 0.96 -0.33
N ASP A 95 7.06 1.75 0.73
CA ASP A 95 7.06 1.22 2.09
C ASP A 95 5.62 1.17 2.62
N VAL A 96 5.33 0.13 3.41
CA VAL A 96 4.01 -0.11 3.99
C VAL A 96 4.11 -0.27 5.50
N TYR A 97 3.25 0.45 6.22
CA TYR A 97 3.15 0.41 7.67
C TYR A 97 1.70 0.12 8.06
N GLN A 98 1.51 -0.56 9.18
CA GLN A 98 0.17 -0.88 9.68
C GLN A 98 -0.08 -0.19 11.02
N HIS A 99 -1.34 0.16 11.29
CA HIS A 99 -1.77 0.64 12.61
C HIS A 99 -2.70 -0.38 13.26
N PHE A 100 -2.11 -1.50 13.69
CA PHE A 100 -2.78 -2.55 14.44
C PHE A 100 -1.88 -2.97 15.60
N ASP A 101 -2.48 -3.28 16.75
CA ASP A 101 -1.79 -3.88 17.90
C ASP A 101 -1.43 -5.36 17.66
N VAL A 102 -1.91 -5.88 16.53
CA VAL A 102 -1.92 -7.28 16.15
C VAL A 102 -1.32 -7.43 14.75
N PRO A 103 -0.65 -8.54 14.42
CA PRO A 103 -0.29 -8.84 13.05
C PRO A 103 -1.53 -8.91 12.16
N ILE A 104 -1.45 -8.33 10.96
CA ILE A 104 -2.48 -8.45 9.93
C ILE A 104 -1.87 -8.95 8.62
N ASN A 105 -2.62 -9.76 7.91
CA ASN A 105 -2.44 -9.97 6.48
C ASN A 105 -3.31 -8.94 5.75
N PHE A 106 -2.80 -8.28 4.72
CA PHE A 106 -3.62 -7.41 3.89
C PHE A 106 -3.41 -7.69 2.41
N THR A 107 -4.43 -7.38 1.62
CA THR A 107 -4.35 -7.34 0.16
C THR A 107 -4.71 -5.95 -0.30
N ALA A 108 -3.89 -5.40 -1.19
CA ALA A 108 -4.11 -4.11 -1.81
C ALA A 108 -3.81 -4.18 -3.30
N GLU A 109 -4.52 -3.36 -4.07
CA GLU A 109 -4.29 -3.14 -5.49
C GLU A 109 -3.71 -1.74 -5.68
N MET A 110 -2.82 -1.59 -6.65
CA MET A 110 -2.18 -0.31 -6.99
C MET A 110 -2.38 -0.03 -8.47
N ARG A 111 -2.71 1.22 -8.79
CA ARG A 111 -2.78 1.74 -10.17
C ARG A 111 -1.83 2.92 -10.34
N TYR A 112 -1.17 2.96 -11.49
CA TYR A 112 -0.19 3.97 -11.86
C TYR A 112 0.00 3.98 -13.38
N ASP A 113 0.61 5.04 -13.91
CA ASP A 113 0.90 5.13 -15.34
C ASP A 113 2.09 4.21 -15.70
N GLN A 114 1.83 3.22 -16.56
CA GLN A 114 2.85 2.33 -17.12
C GLN A 114 3.24 2.67 -18.56
N SER A 115 2.78 3.80 -19.13
CA SER A 115 3.02 4.15 -20.54
C SER A 115 4.49 4.20 -20.96
N ASN A 116 5.43 4.22 -20.00
CA ASN A 116 6.88 4.18 -20.23
C ASN A 116 7.61 3.10 -19.40
N ALA A 117 6.92 2.05 -18.93
CA ALA A 117 7.59 0.92 -18.27
C ALA A 117 8.27 0.04 -19.32
N THR A 118 9.45 0.47 -19.77
CA THR A 118 10.42 -0.38 -20.50
C THR A 118 11.21 -1.22 -19.53
#